data_AF-A0A1W9G904-F1
#
_entry.id   AF-A0A1W9G904-F1
#
_cell.length_a   1.000
_cell.length_b   1.000
_cell.length_c   1.000
_cell.angle_alpha   90.00
_cell.angle_beta   90.00
_cell.angle_gamma   90.00
#
_symmetry.space_group_name_H-M   'P 1'
#
loop_
_entity.id
_entity.type
_entity.pdbx_description
1 polymer ?
#
loop_
_entity_poly.entity_id
_entity_poly.type
_entity_poly.pdbx_seq_one_letter_code
_entity_poly.pdbx_strand_id
1 'polypeptide(L)'
;MVFRRPELEKDNPIAPEPYVGPRRRLAMARAAASGERTEKHDLKQTLRALTEAASYYVEYVPKPKRSEKSFKFLQDAIAQAERVLAAEER
;
A
#
# COMPACT_ATOMS: atom_id res chain seq x y z
N MET A 1 49.13 -3.26 -2.76
CA MET A 1 48.06 -3.60 -1.80
C MET A 1 46.75 -3.05 -2.38
N VAL A 2 45.89 -3.91 -2.93
CA VAL A 2 44.64 -3.47 -3.57
C VAL A 2 43.62 -3.24 -2.45
N PHE A 3 43.19 -1.99 -2.27
CA PHE A 3 42.10 -1.64 -1.36
C PHE A 3 40.79 -2.20 -1.92
N ARG A 4 40.47 -3.45 -1.56
CA ARG A 4 39.14 -4.01 -1.80
C ARG A 4 38.23 -3.40 -0.75
N ARG A 5 37.35 -2.50 -1.20
CA ARG A 5 36.25 -1.96 -0.39
C ARG A 5 35.08 -2.95 -0.53
N PRO A 6 34.86 -3.86 0.44
CA PRO A 6 33.79 -4.86 0.35
C PRO A 6 32.42 -4.20 0.21
N GLU A 7 32.25 -2.98 0.71
CA GLU A 7 31.04 -2.17 0.52
C GLU A 7 30.73 -1.81 -0.94
N LEU A 8 31.72 -1.91 -1.84
CA LEU A 8 31.63 -1.62 -3.27
C LEU A 8 31.62 -2.89 -4.14
N GLU A 9 31.47 -4.08 -3.53
CA GLU A 9 31.34 -5.31 -4.31
C GLU A 9 30.10 -5.24 -5.19
N LYS A 10 30.24 -5.75 -6.43
CA LYS A 10 29.29 -5.65 -7.54
C LYS A 10 27.86 -6.08 -7.17
N ASP A 11 27.69 -6.82 -6.08
CA ASP A 11 26.44 -7.39 -5.60
C ASP A 11 26.05 -6.93 -4.17
N ASN A 12 26.70 -5.93 -3.57
CA ASN A 12 26.35 -5.47 -2.21
C ASN A 12 24.94 -4.83 -2.15
N PRO A 13 24.00 -5.34 -1.34
CA PRO A 13 22.66 -4.76 -1.15
C PRO A 13 22.66 -3.29 -0.70
N ILE A 14 23.72 -2.84 -0.03
CA ILE A 14 23.81 -1.53 0.64
C ILE A 14 24.69 -0.54 -0.17
N ALA A 15 25.09 -0.89 -1.40
CA ALA A 15 25.96 -0.04 -2.22
C ALA A 15 25.29 1.30 -2.59
N PRO A 16 25.97 2.45 -2.40
CA PRO A 16 25.48 3.76 -2.86
C PRO A 16 25.30 3.80 -4.38
N GLU A 17 24.32 4.58 -4.86
CA GLU A 17 24.01 4.76 -6.30
C GLU A 17 25.21 4.91 -7.25
N PRO A 18 26.28 5.70 -6.93
CA PRO A 18 27.43 5.83 -7.84
C PRO A 18 28.15 4.51 -8.13
N TYR A 19 27.99 3.49 -7.27
CA TYR A 19 28.68 2.20 -7.35
C TYR A 19 27.78 1.05 -7.81
N VAL A 20 26.51 1.31 -8.12
CA VAL A 20 25.62 0.32 -8.70
C VAL A 20 25.98 0.08 -10.16
N GLY A 21 26.32 -1.15 -10.53
CA GLY A 21 26.66 -1.51 -11.90
C GLY A 21 25.47 -1.43 -12.88
N PRO A 22 25.71 -1.30 -14.21
CA PRO A 22 24.66 -1.06 -15.21
C PRO A 22 23.52 -2.10 -15.19
N ARG A 23 23.86 -3.39 -15.03
CA ARG A 23 22.87 -4.48 -14.96
C ARG A 23 21.94 -4.34 -13.75
N ARG A 24 22.46 -3.91 -12.62
CA ARG A 24 21.70 -3.76 -11.38
C ARG A 24 20.83 -2.50 -11.39
N ARG A 25 21.32 -1.40 -11.98
CA ARG A 25 20.47 -0.22 -12.26
C ARG A 25 19.26 -0.59 -13.12
N LEU A 26 19.47 -1.41 -14.15
CA LEU A 26 18.37 -1.89 -15.00
C LEU A 26 17.39 -2.78 -14.22
N ALA A 27 17.88 -3.65 -13.34
CA ALA A 27 17.03 -4.47 -12.47
C ALA A 27 16.22 -3.62 -11.47
N MET A 28 16.84 -2.61 -10.85
CA MET A 28 16.17 -1.65 -9.97
C MET A 28 15.14 -0.81 -10.72
N ALA A 29 15.46 -0.32 -11.91
CA ALA A 29 14.53 0.42 -12.77
C ALA A 29 13.34 -0.46 -13.19
N ARG A 30 13.57 -1.73 -13.49
CA ARG A 30 12.51 -2.71 -13.77
C ARG A 30 11.67 -3.04 -12.54
N ALA A 31 12.30 -3.17 -11.36
CA ALA A 31 11.61 -3.39 -10.10
C ALA A 31 10.73 -2.19 -9.72
N ALA A 32 11.25 -0.97 -9.87
CA ALA A 32 10.51 0.27 -9.69
C ALA A 32 9.35 0.40 -10.70
N ALA A 33 9.59 0.07 -11.97
CA ALA A 33 8.53 0.03 -12.99
C ALA A 33 7.48 -1.08 -12.71
N SER A 34 7.86 -2.18 -12.05
CA SER A 34 6.92 -3.22 -11.60
C SER A 34 6.22 -2.90 -10.27
N GLY A 35 6.48 -1.71 -9.70
CA GLY A 35 5.93 -1.22 -8.43
C GLY A 35 4.40 -1.14 -8.37
N GLU A 36 3.71 -1.27 -9.50
CA GLU A 36 2.23 -1.36 -9.57
C GLU A 36 1.65 -2.41 -8.61
N ARG A 37 2.36 -3.52 -8.35
CA ARG A 37 1.84 -4.57 -7.46
C ARG A 37 1.92 -4.18 -5.98
N THR A 38 2.96 -3.46 -5.58
CA THR A 38 3.12 -2.99 -4.21
C THR A 38 2.16 -1.85 -3.91
N GLU A 39 1.98 -0.92 -4.85
CA GLU A 39 1.01 0.19 -4.72
C GLU A 39 -0.44 -0.29 -4.65
N LYS A 40 -0.81 -1.30 -5.46
CA LYS A 40 -2.16 -1.91 -5.40
C LYS A 40 -2.43 -2.60 -4.06
N HIS A 41 -1.43 -3.29 -3.52
CA HIS A 41 -1.55 -3.93 -2.21
C HIS A 41 -1.71 -2.90 -1.08
N ASP A 42 -0.98 -1.78 -1.17
CA ASP A 42 -1.04 -0.68 -0.21
C ASP A 42 -2.40 0.06 -0.28
N LEU A 43 -2.93 0.29 -1.48
CA LEU A 43 -4.28 0.82 -1.71
C LEU A 43 -5.36 -0.09 -1.13
N LYS A 44 -5.21 -1.41 -1.28
CA LYS A 44 -6.16 -2.36 -0.72
C LYS A 44 -6.16 -2.37 0.81
N GLN A 45 -4.97 -2.32 1.42
CA GLN A 45 -4.84 -2.25 2.88
C GLN A 45 -5.41 -0.94 3.44
N THR A 46 -5.16 0.18 2.78
CA THR A 46 -5.70 1.48 3.19
C THR A 46 -7.22 1.53 3.07
N LEU A 47 -7.81 1.00 1.98
CA LEU A 47 -9.26 0.88 1.83
C LEU A 47 -9.90 0.01 2.93
N ARG A 48 -9.27 -1.12 3.26
CA ARG A 48 -9.74 -2.00 4.34
C ARG A 48 -9.71 -1.31 5.71
N ALA A 49 -8.62 -0.60 6.02
CA ALA A 49 -8.50 0.17 7.26
C ALA A 49 -9.57 1.27 7.35
N LEU A 50 -9.87 1.94 6.24
CA LEU A 50 -10.95 2.94 6.18
C LEU A 50 -12.33 2.33 6.40
N THR A 51 -12.61 1.16 5.83
CA THR A 51 -13.89 0.46 6.06
C THR A 51 -14.06 0.04 7.52
N GLU A 52 -13.00 -0.46 8.17
CA GLU A 52 -13.01 -0.83 9.59
C GLU A 52 -13.18 0.40 10.51
N ALA A 53 -12.50 1.51 10.19
CA ALA A 53 -12.67 2.75 10.93
C ALA A 53 -14.10 3.33 10.78
N ALA A 54 -14.68 3.23 9.58
CA ALA A 54 -16.03 3.69 9.31
C ALA A 54 -17.09 2.82 9.99
N SER A 55 -16.92 1.49 10.02
CA SER A 55 -17.83 0.59 10.75
C SER A 55 -17.76 0.83 12.26
N TYR A 56 -16.57 1.03 12.82
CA TYR A 56 -16.39 1.41 14.20
C TYR A 56 -17.09 2.75 14.52
N TYR A 57 -16.96 3.76 13.65
CA TYR A 57 -17.67 5.02 13.82
C TYR A 57 -19.21 4.83 13.81
N VAL A 58 -19.71 3.99 12.92
CA VAL A 58 -21.13 3.63 12.82
C VAL A 58 -21.63 2.92 14.09
N GLU A 59 -20.82 2.06 14.71
CA GLU A 59 -21.20 1.35 15.93
C GLU A 59 -21.17 2.27 17.17
N TYR A 60 -20.11 3.05 17.34
CA TYR A 60 -19.81 3.72 18.60
C TYR A 60 -20.27 5.19 18.71
N VAL A 61 -20.71 5.83 17.63
CA VAL A 61 -21.16 7.23 17.70
C VAL A 61 -22.52 7.33 18.40
N PRO A 62 -22.68 8.14 19.46
CA PRO A 62 -23.96 8.26 20.15
C PRO A 62 -25.08 8.82 19.24
N LYS A 63 -26.26 8.19 19.31
CA LYS A 63 -27.49 8.51 18.54
C LYS A 63 -27.84 9.99 18.39
N PRO A 64 -27.68 10.89 19.38
CA PRO A 64 -28.06 12.31 19.22
C PRO A 64 -27.24 13.08 18.18
N LYS A 65 -26.10 12.56 17.71
CA LYS A 65 -25.28 13.16 16.63
C LYS A 65 -25.47 12.47 15.27
N ARG A 66 -26.33 11.44 15.17
CA ARG A 66 -26.57 10.70 13.94
C ARG A 66 -27.70 11.35 13.14
N SER A 67 -27.38 11.98 12.02
CA SER A 67 -28.38 12.15 10.97
C SER A 67 -28.65 10.76 10.38
N GLU A 68 -29.88 10.27 10.46
CA GLU A 68 -30.26 8.96 9.92
C GLU A 68 -29.89 8.82 8.45
N LYS A 69 -29.95 9.92 7.69
CA LYS A 69 -29.56 9.97 6.28
C LYS A 69 -28.06 9.82 6.09
N SER A 70 -27.22 10.52 6.86
CA SER A 70 -25.76 10.39 6.75
C SER A 70 -25.28 9.00 7.18
N PHE A 71 -25.96 8.40 8.15
CA PHE A 71 -25.66 7.06 8.63
C PHE A 71 -25.98 5.98 7.59
N LYS A 72 -27.17 6.04 6.96
CA LYS A 72 -27.53 5.14 5.86
C LYS A 72 -26.57 5.28 4.68
N PHE A 73 -26.24 6.52 4.30
CA PHE A 73 -25.30 6.78 3.22
C PHE A 73 -23.91 6.18 3.50
N LEU A 74 -23.43 6.28 4.74
CA LEU A 74 -22.16 5.69 5.14
C LEU A 74 -22.22 4.16 5.11
N GLN A 75 -23.32 3.55 5.56
CA GLN A 75 -23.51 2.09 5.48
C GLN A 75 -23.55 1.58 4.05
N ASP A 76 -24.26 2.27 3.15
CA ASP A 76 -24.35 1.91 1.74
C ASP A 76 -22.97 2.01 1.06
N ALA A 77 -22.20 3.06 1.39
CA ALA A 77 -20.83 3.24 0.88
C ALA A 77 -19.88 2.13 1.37
N ILE A 78 -19.98 1.72 2.65
CA ILE A 78 -19.20 0.60 3.20
C ILE A 78 -19.56 -0.70 2.46
N ALA A 79 -20.85 -1.00 2.31
CA ALA A 79 -21.30 -2.21 1.61
C ALA A 79 -20.85 -2.25 0.14
N GLN A 80 -20.78 -1.09 -0.52
CA GLN A 80 -20.24 -0.99 -1.88
C GLN A 80 -18.73 -1.24 -1.92
N ALA A 81 -17.97 -0.68 -0.97
CA ALA A 81 -16.52 -0.89 -0.87
C ALA A 81 -16.16 -2.35 -0.60
N GLU A 82 -16.87 -3.02 0.31
CA GLU A 82 -16.67 -4.44 0.61
C GLU A 82 -16.92 -5.34 -0.61
N ARG A 83 -17.95 -5.05 -1.41
CA ARG A 83 -18.22 -5.79 -2.65
C ARG A 83 -17.11 -5.65 -3.67
N VAL A 84 -16.54 -4.45 -3.82
CA VAL A 84 -15.42 -4.19 -4.73
C VAL A 84 -14.17 -4.93 -4.24
N LEU A 85 -13.87 -4.85 -2.94
CA LEU A 85 -12.74 -5.58 -2.34
C LEU A 85 -12.88 -7.10 -2.51
N ALA A 86 -14.07 -7.65 -2.31
CA ALA A 86 -14.34 -9.07 -2.50
C ALA A 86 -14.25 -9.53 -3.97
N ALA A 87 -14.56 -8.64 -4.92
CA ALA A 87 -14.42 -8.91 -6.35
C ALA A 87 -12.95 -8.91 -6.80
N GLU A 88 -12.10 -8.07 -6.19
CA GLU A 88 -10.66 -8.06 -6.43
C GLU A 88 -9.89 -9.21 -5.74
N GLU A 89 -10.53 -9.94 -4.81
CA GLU A 89 -9.96 -11.11 -4.13
C GLU A 89 -10.09 -12.43 -4.90
N ARG A 90 -10.89 -12.45 -5.98
CA ARG A 90 -11.09 -13.62 -6.85
C ARG A 90 -10.14 -13.60 -8.05
#